data_AF-A0A8I1AWK7-F1
#
_entry.id   AF-A0A8I1AWK7-F1
#
_cell.length_a   1.000
_cell.length_b   1.000
_cell.length_c   1.000
_cell.angle_alpha   90.00
_cell.angle_beta   90.00
_cell.angle_gamma   90.00
#
_symmetry.space_group_name_H-M   'P 1'
#
loop_
_entity.id
_entity.type
_entity.pdbx_description
1 polymer ?
#
loop_
_entity_poly.entity_id
_entity_poly.type
_entity_poly.pdbx_seq_one_letter_code
_entity_poly.pdbx_strand_id
1 'polypeptide(L)' 'DTTGYANPAQVGRLFKALRAEVGARAGGAHFHNTRGQGLANVVAALEVGVDTFDASQGGLGGCPYAPGATGNIVTEDLV' A
#
# COMPACT_ATOMS: atom_id res chain seq x y z
N ASP A 1 3.98 -3.71 0.12
CA ASP A 1 4.97 -3.03 -0.74
C ASP A 1 6.08 -2.46 0.14
N THR A 2 7.09 -3.27 0.42
CA THR A 2 8.13 -2.98 1.42
C THR A 2 9.09 -1.87 1.00
N THR A 3 9.30 -1.68 -0.29
CA THR A 3 10.25 -0.69 -0.83
C THR A 3 9.56 0.51 -1.46
N GLY A 4 8.22 0.50 -1.61
CA GLY A 4 7.45 1.61 -2.17
C GLY A 4 7.55 1.66 -3.70
N TYR A 5 7.62 0.50 -4.35
CA TYR A 5 7.87 0.36 -5.80
C TYR A 5 6.62 -0.06 -6.57
N ALA A 6 5.53 -0.41 -5.89
CA ALA A 6 4.27 -0.73 -6.53
C ALA A 6 3.68 0.52 -7.21
N ASN A 7 2.95 0.29 -8.29
CA ASN A 7 2.12 1.31 -8.93
C ASN A 7 0.65 0.90 -8.98
N PRO A 8 -0.28 1.87 -9.17
CA PRO A 8 -1.72 1.61 -9.05
C PRO A 8 -2.23 0.49 -9.97
N ALA A 9 -1.71 0.42 -11.20
CA ALA A 9 -2.11 -0.61 -12.16
C ALA A 9 -1.66 -2.01 -11.72
N GLN A 10 -0.47 -2.15 -11.13
CA GLN A 10 -0.01 -3.42 -10.54
C GLN A 10 -0.87 -3.82 -9.34
N VAL A 11 -1.16 -2.87 -8.45
CA VAL A 11 -1.96 -3.10 -7.24
C VAL A 11 -3.36 -3.60 -7.59
N GLY A 12 -4.06 -2.91 -8.50
CA GLY A 12 -5.40 -3.32 -8.92
C GLY A 12 -5.43 -4.71 -9.56
N ARG A 13 -4.42 -5.07 -10.37
CA ARG A 13 -4.31 -6.43 -10.95
C ARG A 13 -4.06 -7.48 -9.86
N LEU A 14 -3.16 -7.20 -8.92
CA LEU A 14 -2.80 -8.13 -7.85
C LEU A 14 -4.00 -8.44 -6.95
N PHE A 15 -4.70 -7.42 -6.46
CA PHE A 15 -5.83 -7.63 -5.57
C PHE A 15 -7.03 -8.28 -6.26
N LYS A 16 -7.28 -8.00 -7.56
CA LYS A 16 -8.29 -8.75 -8.34
C LYS A 16 -7.96 -10.24 -8.39
N ALA A 17 -6.70 -10.60 -8.67
CA ALA A 17 -6.26 -11.99 -8.69
C ALA A 17 -6.32 -12.64 -7.31
N LEU A 18 -5.84 -11.95 -6.28
CA LEU A 18 -5.86 -12.44 -4.89
C LEU A 18 -7.28 -12.69 -4.41
N ARG A 19 -8.21 -11.78 -4.71
CA ARG A 19 -9.62 -11.92 -4.34
C ARG A 19 -10.31 -13.07 -5.08
N ALA A 20 -9.92 -13.37 -6.32
CA ALA A 20 -10.41 -14.55 -7.04
C ALA A 20 -9.95 -15.86 -6.38
N GLU A 21 -8.76 -15.87 -5.76
CA GLU A 21 -8.19 -17.06 -5.11
C GLU A 21 -8.68 -17.25 -3.67
N VAL A 22 -8.68 -16.19 -2.85
CA VAL A 22 -8.92 -16.29 -1.40
C VAL A 22 -10.16 -15.52 -0.92
N GLY A 23 -10.93 -14.94 -1.84
CA GLY A 23 -12.17 -14.22 -1.54
C GLY A 23 -11.94 -13.03 -0.60
N ALA A 24 -12.81 -12.89 0.39
CA ALA A 24 -12.79 -11.79 1.36
C ALA A 24 -11.55 -11.74 2.26
N ARG A 25 -10.71 -12.79 2.25
CA ARG A 25 -9.43 -12.79 3.01
C ARG A 25 -8.38 -11.86 2.41
N ALA A 26 -8.62 -11.31 1.20
CA ALA A 26 -7.75 -10.38 0.49
C ALA A 26 -7.91 -8.89 0.92
N GLY A 27 -8.35 -8.61 2.15
CA GLY A 27 -8.82 -7.28 2.56
C GLY A 27 -7.75 -6.29 3.07
N GLY A 28 -6.51 -6.73 3.27
CA GLY A 28 -5.44 -5.91 3.86
C GLY A 28 -4.36 -5.48 2.86
N ALA A 29 -3.89 -4.23 2.98
CA ALA A 29 -2.77 -3.70 2.21
C ALA A 29 -1.79 -2.87 3.06
N HIS A 30 -0.49 -3.09 2.83
CA HIS A 30 0.60 -2.31 3.43
C HIS A 30 1.43 -1.65 2.32
N PHE A 31 1.46 -0.32 2.26
CA PHE A 31 2.20 0.43 1.25
C PHE A 31 3.26 1.35 1.87
N HIS A 32 4.43 1.37 1.24
CA HIS A 32 5.44 2.39 1.49
C HIS A 32 5.31 3.52 0.46
N ASN A 33 5.73 4.73 0.86
CA ASN A 33 5.62 5.94 0.05
C ASN A 33 6.96 6.42 -0.54
N THR A 34 7.95 5.52 -0.67
CA THR A 34 9.31 5.84 -1.14
C THR A 34 9.35 6.61 -2.47
N ARG A 35 8.41 6.33 -3.38
CA ARG A 35 8.31 6.97 -4.71
C ARG A 35 7.07 7.86 -4.85
N GLY A 36 6.43 8.24 -3.74
CA GLY A 36 5.23 9.08 -3.75
C GLY A 36 3.97 8.40 -4.29
N GLN A 37 3.95 7.07 -4.41
CA GLN A 37 2.82 6.32 -4.97
C GLN A 37 1.90 5.70 -3.91
N GLY A 38 2.20 5.85 -2.62
CA GLY A 38 1.52 5.13 -1.54
C GLY A 38 0.01 5.36 -1.52
N LEU A 39 -0.45 6.62 -1.55
CA LEU A 39 -1.89 6.93 -1.55
C LEU A 39 -2.57 6.58 -2.89
N ALA A 40 -1.87 6.73 -4.01
CA ALA A 40 -2.40 6.28 -5.30
C ALA A 40 -2.62 4.75 -5.32
N ASN A 41 -1.74 4.00 -4.65
CA ASN A 41 -1.89 2.56 -4.45
C ASN A 41 -3.03 2.22 -3.50
N VAL A 42 -3.27 3.01 -2.45
CA VAL A 42 -4.46 2.87 -1.58
C VAL A 42 -5.75 3.02 -2.40
N VAL A 43 -5.86 4.06 -3.23
CA VAL A 43 -7.04 4.27 -4.08
C VAL A 43 -7.28 3.07 -5.02
N ALA A 44 -6.23 2.58 -5.69
CA ALA A 44 -6.36 1.42 -6.56
C ALA A 44 -6.76 0.13 -5.84
N ALA A 45 -6.36 -0.03 -4.57
CA ALA A 45 -6.77 -1.16 -3.74
C ALA A 45 -8.23 -1.02 -3.27
N LEU A 46 -8.65 0.19 -2.87
CA LEU A 46 -10.05 0.52 -2.52
C LEU A 46 -11.01 0.20 -3.66
N GLU A 47 -10.66 0.58 -4.90
CA GLU A 47 -11.45 0.33 -6.11
C GLU A 47 -11.72 -1.15 -6.38
N VAL A 48 -10.92 -2.06 -5.80
CA VAL A 48 -11.05 -3.51 -5.97
C VAL A 48 -11.47 -4.22 -4.68
N GLY A 49 -11.91 -3.46 -3.68
CA GLY A 49 -12.57 -3.96 -2.47
C GLY A 49 -11.63 -4.36 -1.33
N VAL A 50 -10.43 -3.76 -1.26
CA VAL A 50 -9.58 -3.75 -0.07
C VAL A 50 -10.10 -2.65 0.87
N ASP A 51 -10.22 -2.94 2.16
CA ASP A 51 -10.80 -2.02 3.16
C ASP A 51 -9.92 -1.80 4.39
N THR A 52 -8.83 -2.55 4.51
CA THR A 52 -7.91 -2.48 5.65
C THR A 52 -6.53 -2.04 5.15
N PHE A 53 -6.01 -0.96 5.73
CA PHE A 53 -4.73 -0.36 5.31
C PHE A 53 -3.82 -0.10 6.51
N ASP A 54 -2.58 -0.54 6.38
CA ASP A 54 -1.53 -0.24 7.35
C ASP A 54 -0.88 1.11 7.00
N ALA A 55 -0.73 1.96 8.02
CA ALA A 55 -0.10 3.27 7.93
C ALA A 55 0.70 3.57 9.19
N SER A 56 1.49 4.65 9.17
CA SER A 56 2.29 5.08 10.32
C SER A 56 2.10 6.56 10.61
N GLN A 57 1.95 6.88 11.90
CA GLN A 57 1.77 8.26 12.36
C GLN A 57 2.94 9.13 11.92
N GLY A 58 2.67 10.28 11.31
CA GLY A 58 3.67 11.18 10.74
C GLY A 58 4.57 10.55 9.68
N GLY A 59 4.21 9.38 9.12
CA GLY A 59 5.03 8.62 8.19
C GLY A 59 6.22 7.91 8.84
N LEU A 60 6.18 7.67 10.16
CA LEU A 60 7.29 7.00 10.87
C LEU A 60 7.65 5.67 10.22
N GLY A 61 8.96 5.43 10.08
CA GLY A 61 9.49 4.24 9.46
C GLY A 61 10.70 4.54 8.59
N GLY A 62 10.89 3.70 7.59
CA GLY A 62 12.10 3.66 6.77
C GLY A 62 12.62 2.23 6.70
N CYS A 63 13.35 1.90 5.65
CA CYS A 63 13.92 0.57 5.50
C CYS A 63 15.44 0.63 5.73
N PRO A 64 15.99 -0.11 6.72
CA PRO A 64 17.43 -0.13 6.96
C PRO A 64 18.23 -0.70 5.77
N TYR A 65 17.55 -1.42 4.86
CA TYR A 65 18.14 -2.02 3.66
C TYR A 65 17.87 -1.23 2.37
N ALA A 66 17.10 -0.14 2.41
CA ALA A 66 16.83 0.72 1.26
C ALA A 66 17.15 2.18 1.60
N PRO A 67 18.40 2.63 1.35
CA PRO A 67 18.81 4.01 1.65
C PRO A 67 17.91 5.03 0.94
N GLY A 68 17.38 5.99 1.72
CA GLY A 68 16.48 7.03 1.20
C GLY A 68 15.02 6.60 1.06
N ALA A 69 14.65 5.37 1.44
CA ALA A 69 13.25 5.00 1.55
C ALA A 69 12.58 5.82 2.66
N THR A 70 11.59 6.64 2.28
CA THR A 70 10.83 7.50 3.21
C THR A 70 10.04 6.68 4.22
N GLY A 71 9.62 5.45 3.88
CA GLY A 71 8.95 4.53 4.78
C GLY A 71 7.47 4.35 4.44
N ASN A 72 6.64 4.20 5.47
CA ASN A 72 5.20 3.93 5.36
C ASN A 72 4.43 5.10 4.74
N ILE A 73 3.18 4.86 4.32
CA ILE A 73 2.22 5.95 4.14
C ILE A 73 1.91 6.62 5.49
N VAL A 74 1.65 7.93 5.43
CA VAL A 74 1.33 8.77 6.60
C VAL A 74 -0.13 8.52 6.99
N THR A 75 -0.39 8.20 8.26
CA THR A 75 -1.76 7.97 8.75
C THR A 75 -2.64 9.20 8.56
N GLU A 76 -2.10 10.38 8.80
CA GLU A 76 -2.80 11.66 8.70
C GLU A 76 -3.15 12.03 7.26
N ASP A 77 -2.38 11.57 6.27
CA ASP A 77 -2.70 11.78 4.85
C ASP A 77 -3.69 10.70 4.34
N LEU A 78 -3.84 9.59 5.07
CA LEU A 78 -4.75 8.49 4.74
C LEU A 78 -6.20 8.73 5.23
N VAL A 79 -6.37 9.43 6.36
CA VAL A 79 -7.67 9.69 7.03
C VAL A 79 -8.44 10.85 6.42
#